data_AF-A0A1J3EVF5-F1
#
_entry.id   AF-A0A1J3EVF5-F1
#
_cell.length_a   1.000
_cell.length_b   1.000
_cell.length_c   1.000
_cell.angle_alpha   90.00
_cell.angle_beta   90.00
_cell.angle_gamma   90.00
#
_symmetry.space_group_name_H-M   'P 1'
#
loop_
_entity.id
_entity.type
_entity.pdbx_description
1 polymer ?
#
loop_
_entity_poly.entity_id
_entity_poly.type
_entity_poly.pdbx_seq_one_letter_code
_entity_poly.pdbx_strand_id
1 'polypeptide(L)'
;MSRLVSVGNLEGAVSLLLSTSPESSYFYPNALRAVALSSTVSKSLVELAVKVVAANMVRSDRSLSGTHLLCSVGRYQEACSQLQDAGFWTDSATLAATHLNGSDYARVLQRWAGHIVHTEHNFWRGVILYVAAGAFEEAISVFQKFDQPETAAIFIMACQETLAESWSIDIDNENVMAVTECYALYQRKLVHQCMDSPPFFY
;
A
#
# COMPACT_ATOMS: atom_id res chain seq x y z
N MET A 1 33.29 -6.03 21.83
CA MET A 1 32.12 -6.78 22.33
C MET A 1 32.31 -7.33 23.73
N SER A 2 33.28 -8.24 23.98
CA SER A 2 33.40 -8.92 25.29
C SER A 2 33.55 -7.96 26.48
N ARG A 3 34.27 -6.85 26.31
CA ARG A 3 34.50 -5.87 27.38
C ARG A 3 33.26 -5.04 27.77
N LEU A 4 32.34 -4.77 26.84
CA LEU A 4 31.12 -3.99 27.15
C LEU A 4 30.07 -4.89 27.82
N VAL A 5 29.94 -6.12 27.35
CA VAL A 5 29.07 -7.14 27.97
C VAL A 5 29.57 -7.47 29.38
N SER A 6 30.89 -7.61 29.59
CA SER A 6 31.46 -7.90 30.91
C SER A 6 31.32 -6.75 31.91
N VAL A 7 31.14 -5.51 31.45
CA VAL A 7 30.93 -4.32 32.30
C VAL A 7 29.43 -4.02 32.46
N GLY A 8 28.54 -4.85 31.90
CA GLY A 8 27.09 -4.71 32.03
C GLY A 8 26.46 -3.64 31.13
N ASN A 9 27.23 -2.98 30.26
CA ASN A 9 26.72 -1.97 29.34
C ASN A 9 26.20 -2.64 28.06
N LEU A 10 25.01 -3.24 28.15
CA LEU A 10 24.37 -3.96 27.04
C LEU A 10 23.93 -3.03 25.91
N GLU A 11 23.44 -1.83 26.22
CA GLU A 11 23.03 -0.83 25.21
C GLU A 11 24.20 -0.38 24.33
N GLY A 12 25.34 -0.05 24.95
CA GLY A 12 26.55 0.30 24.22
C GLY A 12 27.09 -0.86 23.38
N ALA A 13 26.91 -2.10 23.86
CA ALA A 13 27.27 -3.30 23.10
C ALA A 13 26.37 -3.49 21.87
N VAL A 14 25.05 -3.25 21.99
CA VAL A 14 24.09 -3.25 20.87
C VAL A 14 24.45 -2.17 19.84
N SER A 15 24.70 -0.94 20.28
CA SER A 15 25.06 0.17 19.39
C SER A 15 26.33 -0.13 18.58
N LEU A 16 27.35 -0.71 19.21
CA LEU A 16 28.59 -1.13 18.52
C LEU A 16 28.36 -2.24 17.49
N LEU A 17 27.43 -3.16 17.73
CA LEU A 17 27.12 -4.19 16.75
C LEU A 17 26.35 -3.60 15.56
N LEU A 18 25.39 -2.71 15.82
CA LEU A 18 24.59 -2.06 14.78
C LEU A 18 25.40 -1.10 13.90
N SER A 19 26.56 -0.63 14.35
CA SER A 19 27.45 0.20 13.52
C SER A 19 28.29 -0.61 12.51
N THR A 20 28.15 -1.94 12.47
CA THR A 20 28.82 -2.78 11.47
C THR A 20 28.28 -2.42 10.07
N SER A 21 29.18 -2.14 9.11
CA SER A 21 28.76 -1.79 7.74
C SER A 21 28.04 -2.98 7.06
N PRO A 22 26.99 -2.73 6.25
CA PRO A 22 26.23 -3.78 5.54
C PRO A 22 27.07 -4.64 4.59
N GLU A 23 28.16 -4.08 4.04
CA GLU A 23 29.07 -4.74 3.10
C GLU A 23 30.07 -5.67 3.81
N SER A 24 30.16 -5.59 5.15
CA SER A 24 31.05 -6.44 5.94
C SER A 24 30.54 -7.87 6.04
N SER A 25 31.44 -8.85 5.94
CA SER A 25 31.15 -10.26 6.24
C SER A 25 30.63 -10.49 7.66
N TYR A 26 30.88 -9.55 8.57
CA TYR A 26 30.41 -9.59 9.95
C TYR A 26 29.04 -8.94 10.17
N PHE A 27 28.46 -8.29 9.16
CA PHE A 27 27.17 -7.61 9.28
C PHE A 27 26.08 -8.55 9.78
N TYR A 28 25.83 -9.66 9.09
CA TYR A 28 24.75 -10.57 9.42
C TYR A 28 24.90 -11.21 10.82
N PRO A 29 26.07 -11.77 11.20
CA PRO A 29 26.29 -12.24 12.56
C PRO A 29 26.14 -11.16 13.63
N ASN A 30 26.63 -9.94 13.39
CA ASN A 30 26.53 -8.85 14.36
C ASN A 30 25.11 -8.31 14.49
N ALA A 31 24.37 -8.23 13.38
CA ALA A 31 22.97 -7.86 13.36
C ALA A 31 22.11 -8.80 14.20
N LEU A 32 22.26 -10.12 14.02
CA LEU A 32 21.52 -11.11 14.83
C LEU A 32 21.90 -11.04 16.31
N ARG A 33 23.18 -10.85 16.63
CA ARG A 33 23.63 -10.64 18.01
C ARG A 33 23.05 -9.36 18.60
N ALA A 34 22.97 -8.28 17.83
CA ALA A 34 22.41 -7.01 18.27
C ALA A 34 20.93 -7.16 18.62
N VAL A 35 20.16 -7.82 17.75
CA VAL A 35 18.75 -8.13 17.98
C VAL A 35 18.58 -9.00 19.23
N ALA A 36 19.32 -10.11 19.35
CA ALA A 36 19.23 -10.98 20.52
C ALA A 36 19.60 -10.25 21.82
N LEU A 37 20.68 -9.47 21.84
CA LEU A 37 21.07 -8.69 23.02
C LEU A 37 20.03 -7.63 23.36
N SER A 38 19.51 -6.90 22.37
CA SER A 38 18.50 -5.86 22.60
C SER A 38 17.21 -6.41 23.22
N SER A 39 16.79 -7.63 22.88
CA SER A 39 15.61 -8.27 23.48
C SER A 39 15.75 -8.55 24.98
N THR A 40 16.98 -8.65 25.49
CA THR A 40 17.24 -8.80 26.94
C THR A 40 17.23 -7.47 27.69
N VAL A 41 17.31 -6.34 26.96
CA VAL A 41 17.36 -5.00 27.54
C VAL A 41 15.97 -4.40 27.62
N SER A 42 15.28 -4.25 26.48
CA SER A 42 13.94 -3.68 26.44
C SER A 42 13.22 -3.96 25.12
N LYS A 43 11.87 -3.92 25.17
CA LYS A 43 11.02 -4.02 23.97
C LYS A 43 11.30 -2.90 22.98
N SER A 44 11.50 -1.67 23.44
CA SER A 44 11.79 -0.52 22.57
C SER A 44 13.14 -0.66 21.86
N LEU A 45 14.16 -1.19 22.54
CA LEU A 45 15.48 -1.36 21.93
C LEU A 45 15.49 -2.46 20.88
N VAL A 46 14.79 -3.58 21.10
CA VAL A 46 14.69 -4.63 20.08
C VAL A 46 13.90 -4.19 18.86
N GLU A 47 12.82 -3.43 19.03
CA GLU A 47 12.10 -2.85 17.90
C GLU A 47 12.99 -1.90 17.08
N LEU A 48 13.80 -1.05 17.74
CA LEU A 48 14.75 -0.17 17.07
C LEU A 48 15.85 -0.97 16.34
N ALA A 49 16.45 -1.95 17.01
CA ALA A 49 17.51 -2.77 16.45
C ALA A 49 17.02 -3.52 15.21
N VAL A 50 15.83 -4.15 15.29
CA VAL A 50 15.24 -4.85 14.15
C VAL A 50 15.00 -3.91 12.97
N LYS A 51 14.48 -2.70 13.19
CA LYS A 51 14.29 -1.73 12.10
C LYS A 51 15.60 -1.38 11.39
N VAL A 52 16.63 -1.06 12.17
CA VAL A 52 17.95 -0.70 11.62
C VAL A 52 18.54 -1.87 10.84
N VAL A 53 18.46 -3.07 11.40
CA VAL A 53 18.94 -4.29 10.75
C VAL A 53 18.17 -4.57 9.45
N ALA A 54 16.84 -4.56 9.50
CA ALA A 54 15.98 -4.83 8.35
C ALA A 54 16.18 -3.79 7.24
N ALA A 55 16.31 -2.50 7.57
CA ALA A 55 16.57 -1.45 6.59
C ALA A 55 17.91 -1.65 5.86
N ASN A 56 18.95 -2.08 6.58
CA ASN A 56 20.25 -2.39 6.00
C ASN A 56 20.24 -3.67 5.16
N MET A 57 19.32 -4.61 5.42
CA MET A 57 19.18 -5.85 4.64
C MET A 57 18.47 -5.65 3.29
N VAL A 58 17.75 -4.55 3.07
CA VAL A 58 17.02 -4.29 1.80
C VAL A 58 17.95 -4.28 0.59
N ARG A 59 19.18 -3.78 0.75
CA ARG A 59 20.18 -3.66 -0.33
C ARG A 59 20.99 -4.95 -0.54
N SER A 60 20.75 -5.98 0.26
CA SER A 60 21.44 -7.27 0.17
C SER A 60 20.52 -8.33 -0.43
N ASP A 61 21.09 -9.47 -0.81
CA ASP A 61 20.36 -10.69 -1.19
C ASP A 61 19.48 -11.27 -0.06
N ARG A 62 19.46 -10.62 1.12
CA ARG A 62 18.76 -11.05 2.33
C ARG A 62 17.54 -10.21 2.68
N SER A 63 16.96 -9.48 1.73
CA SER A 63 15.75 -8.65 1.95
C SER A 63 14.64 -9.41 2.70
N LEU A 64 14.39 -10.67 2.34
CA LEU A 64 13.42 -11.55 3.01
C LEU A 64 13.72 -11.81 4.49
N SER A 65 15.00 -11.91 4.87
CA SER A 65 15.38 -12.05 6.29
C SER A 65 15.04 -10.78 7.09
N GLY A 66 15.20 -9.61 6.47
CA GLY A 66 14.77 -8.33 7.04
C GLY A 66 13.26 -8.29 7.28
N THR A 67 12.46 -8.74 6.31
CA THR A 67 11.01 -8.86 6.43
C THR A 67 10.59 -9.77 7.59
N HIS A 68 11.20 -10.95 7.73
CA HIS A 68 10.89 -11.87 8.84
C HIS A 68 11.21 -11.27 10.21
N LEU A 69 12.33 -10.54 10.32
CA LEU A 69 12.65 -9.83 11.56
C LEU A 69 11.59 -8.77 11.88
N LEU A 70 11.16 -7.96 10.91
CA LEU A 70 10.09 -6.98 11.10
C LEU A 70 8.78 -7.62 11.56
N CYS A 71 8.38 -8.76 10.97
CA CYS A 71 7.21 -9.52 11.40
C CYS A 71 7.34 -10.01 12.87
N SER A 72 8.53 -10.45 13.28
CA SER A 72 8.76 -10.96 14.65
C SER A 72 8.51 -9.94 15.76
N VAL A 73 8.63 -8.64 15.45
CA VAL A 73 8.35 -7.53 16.36
C VAL A 73 7.04 -6.80 16.05
N GLY A 74 6.18 -7.39 15.20
CA GLY A 74 4.86 -6.83 14.87
C GLY A 74 4.88 -5.61 13.96
N ARG A 75 5.98 -5.35 13.24
CA ARG A 75 6.14 -4.20 12.33
C ARG A 75 5.65 -4.51 10.92
N TYR A 76 4.41 -4.96 10.81
CA TYR A 76 3.84 -5.48 9.56
C TYR A 76 3.77 -4.45 8.43
N GLN A 77 3.54 -3.16 8.74
CA GLN A 77 3.51 -2.10 7.73
C GLN A 77 4.87 -1.93 7.02
N GLU A 78 5.97 -1.96 7.78
CA GLU A 78 7.33 -1.88 7.23
C GLU A 78 7.69 -3.15 6.47
N ALA A 79 7.28 -4.31 6.98
CA ALA A 79 7.48 -5.59 6.29
C ALA A 79 6.80 -5.60 4.91
N CYS A 80 5.54 -5.12 4.83
CA CYS A 80 4.83 -4.96 3.57
C CYS A 80 5.56 -4.01 2.62
N SER A 81 6.01 -2.85 3.11
CA SER A 81 6.76 -1.90 2.28
C SER A 81 8.01 -2.54 1.67
N GLN A 82 8.79 -3.29 2.45
CA GLN A 82 9.98 -3.96 1.95
C GLN A 82 9.66 -5.04 0.90
N LEU A 83 8.59 -5.82 1.10
CA LEU A 83 8.13 -6.78 0.10
C LEU A 83 7.75 -6.09 -1.20
N GLN A 84 7.02 -4.97 -1.13
CA GLN A 84 6.64 -4.19 -2.32
C GLN A 84 7.85 -3.55 -3.02
N ASP A 85 8.82 -3.02 -2.26
CA ASP A 85 10.06 -2.47 -2.81
C ASP A 85 10.90 -3.54 -3.54
N ALA A 86 10.80 -4.81 -3.10
CA ALA A 86 11.43 -5.96 -3.73
C ALA A 86 10.58 -6.62 -4.84
N GLY A 87 9.37 -6.10 -5.13
CA GLY A 87 8.48 -6.61 -6.17
C GLY A 87 7.57 -7.79 -5.75
N PHE A 88 7.60 -8.19 -4.47
CA PHE A 88 6.75 -9.26 -3.91
C PHE A 88 5.37 -8.74 -3.51
N TRP A 89 4.61 -8.24 -4.50
CA TRP A 89 3.32 -7.59 -4.26
C TRP A 89 2.25 -8.51 -3.68
N THR A 90 2.17 -9.74 -4.17
CA THR A 90 1.21 -10.75 -3.69
C THR A 90 1.48 -11.13 -2.24
N ASP A 91 2.75 -11.39 -1.91
CA ASP A 91 3.16 -11.77 -0.56
C ASP A 91 2.92 -10.63 0.42
N SER A 92 3.16 -9.39 -0.01
CA SER A 92 2.80 -8.19 0.78
C SER A 92 1.30 -8.10 1.04
N ALA A 93 0.46 -8.38 0.05
CA ALA A 93 -0.99 -8.30 0.22
C ALA A 93 -1.52 -9.41 1.14
N THR A 94 -0.99 -10.63 1.01
CA THR A 94 -1.32 -11.73 1.92
C THR A 94 -0.89 -11.43 3.36
N LEU A 95 0.33 -10.91 3.56
CA LEU A 95 0.80 -10.50 4.88
C LEU A 95 -0.11 -9.41 5.48
N ALA A 96 -0.44 -8.39 4.70
CA ALA A 96 -1.31 -7.31 5.12
C ALA A 96 -2.71 -7.81 5.51
N ALA A 97 -3.32 -8.71 4.73
CA ALA A 97 -4.64 -9.27 5.02
C ALA A 97 -4.70 -10.05 6.35
N THR A 98 -3.57 -10.62 6.77
CA THR A 98 -3.51 -11.40 8.02
C THR A 98 -3.21 -10.58 9.28
N HIS A 99 -2.62 -9.39 9.13
CA HIS A 99 -2.04 -8.66 10.26
C HIS A 99 -2.34 -7.16 10.32
N LEU A 100 -2.82 -6.56 9.23
CA LEU A 100 -3.20 -5.15 9.13
C LEU A 100 -4.71 -5.04 8.97
N ASN A 101 -5.28 -3.93 9.42
CA ASN A 101 -6.71 -3.65 9.30
C ASN A 101 -6.94 -2.18 8.94
N GLY A 102 -8.13 -1.86 8.46
CA GLY A 102 -8.54 -0.48 8.18
C GLY A 102 -7.59 0.24 7.22
N SER A 103 -7.19 1.46 7.58
CA SER A 103 -6.36 2.33 6.75
C SER A 103 -4.98 1.75 6.44
N ASP A 104 -4.39 0.98 7.36
CA ASP A 104 -3.06 0.39 7.14
C ASP A 104 -3.11 -0.71 6.05
N TYR A 105 -4.14 -1.56 6.09
CA TYR A 105 -4.40 -2.55 5.03
C TYR A 105 -4.71 -1.87 3.69
N ALA A 106 -5.58 -0.86 3.69
CA ALA A 106 -5.97 -0.11 2.51
C ALA A 106 -4.75 0.51 1.80
N ARG A 107 -3.81 1.10 2.55
CA ARG A 107 -2.59 1.70 2.00
C ARG A 107 -1.70 0.70 1.27
N VAL A 108 -1.61 -0.54 1.76
CA VAL A 108 -0.84 -1.61 1.08
C VAL A 108 -1.47 -1.93 -0.27
N LEU A 109 -2.80 -2.07 -0.32
CA LEU A 109 -3.54 -2.34 -1.55
C LEU A 109 -3.49 -1.18 -2.55
N GLN A 110 -3.67 0.07 -2.09
CA GLN A 110 -3.58 1.28 -2.94
C GLN A 110 -2.22 1.37 -3.63
N ARG A 111 -1.13 1.06 -2.90
CA ARG A 111 0.21 1.09 -3.48
C ARG A 111 0.39 0.00 -4.55
N TRP A 112 -0.16 -1.18 -4.34
CA TRP A 112 -0.16 -2.25 -5.35
C TRP A 112 -1.01 -1.90 -6.57
N ALA A 113 -2.21 -1.36 -6.36
CA ALA A 113 -3.08 -0.87 -7.42
C ALA A 113 -2.34 0.14 -8.31
N GLY A 114 -1.68 1.13 -7.69
CA GLY A 114 -0.85 2.11 -8.38
C GLY A 114 0.25 1.45 -9.22
N HIS A 115 0.95 0.45 -8.69
CA HIS A 115 1.97 -0.28 -9.44
C HIS A 115 1.40 -0.98 -10.68
N ILE A 116 0.27 -1.69 -10.55
CA ILE A 116 -0.36 -2.40 -11.67
C ILE A 116 -0.81 -1.43 -12.76
N VAL A 117 -1.47 -0.33 -12.38
CA VAL A 117 -1.93 0.68 -13.36
C VAL A 117 -0.77 1.30 -14.13
N HIS A 118 0.32 1.65 -13.43
CA HIS A 118 1.42 2.42 -14.02
C HIS A 118 2.49 1.54 -14.70
N THR A 119 2.67 0.30 -14.25
CA THR A 119 3.78 -0.57 -14.69
C THR A 119 3.30 -1.77 -15.50
N GLU A 120 2.23 -2.43 -15.08
CA GLU A 120 1.69 -3.60 -15.79
C GLU A 120 0.68 -3.20 -16.89
N HIS A 121 0.27 -1.93 -16.94
CA HIS A 121 -0.72 -1.38 -17.86
C HIS A 121 -2.09 -2.09 -17.82
N ASN A 122 -2.39 -2.81 -16.75
CA ASN A 122 -3.68 -3.48 -16.54
C ASN A 122 -4.57 -2.64 -15.62
N PHE A 123 -5.19 -1.62 -16.20
CA PHE A 123 -5.96 -0.65 -15.42
C PHE A 123 -7.17 -1.28 -14.71
N TRP A 124 -7.83 -2.28 -15.31
CA TRP A 124 -8.95 -2.99 -14.69
C TRP A 124 -8.55 -3.69 -13.39
N ARG A 125 -7.43 -4.41 -13.41
CA ARG A 125 -6.92 -5.08 -12.20
C ARG A 125 -6.53 -4.06 -11.13
N GLY A 126 -5.96 -2.93 -11.53
CA GLY A 126 -5.69 -1.81 -10.64
C GLY A 126 -6.95 -1.21 -10.01
N VAL A 127 -7.97 -0.94 -10.81
CA VAL A 127 -9.27 -0.43 -10.35
C VAL A 127 -9.90 -1.39 -9.32
N ILE A 128 -9.90 -2.69 -9.58
CA ILE A 128 -10.44 -3.69 -8.63
C ILE A 128 -9.74 -3.59 -7.26
N LEU A 129 -8.42 -3.40 -7.25
CA LEU A 129 -7.66 -3.23 -6.01
C LEU A 129 -7.91 -1.89 -5.32
N TYR A 130 -8.08 -0.80 -6.07
CA TYR A 130 -8.50 0.48 -5.51
C TYR A 130 -9.87 0.37 -4.84
N VAL A 131 -10.84 -0.28 -5.49
CA VAL A 131 -12.16 -0.55 -4.92
C VAL A 131 -12.06 -1.39 -3.65
N ALA A 132 -11.27 -2.47 -3.67
CA ALA A 132 -11.05 -3.32 -2.50
C ALA A 132 -10.39 -2.56 -1.32
N ALA A 133 -9.62 -1.50 -1.62
CA ALA A 133 -9.02 -0.62 -0.64
C ALA A 133 -9.96 0.50 -0.15
N GLY A 134 -11.15 0.66 -0.75
CA GLY A 134 -12.04 1.80 -0.51
C GLY A 134 -11.58 3.11 -1.16
N ALA A 135 -10.63 3.04 -2.10
CA ALA A 135 -10.00 4.16 -2.79
C ALA A 135 -10.76 4.50 -4.09
N PHE A 136 -12.02 4.92 -3.94
CA PHE A 136 -12.93 5.12 -5.07
C PHE A 136 -12.54 6.28 -5.97
N GLU A 137 -11.99 7.36 -5.40
CA GLU A 137 -11.55 8.52 -6.18
C GLU A 137 -10.39 8.15 -7.10
N GLU A 138 -9.44 7.35 -6.61
CA GLU A 138 -8.35 6.84 -7.43
C GLU A 138 -8.88 5.92 -8.54
N ALA A 139 -9.86 5.06 -8.26
CA ALA A 139 -10.51 4.25 -9.29
C ALA A 139 -11.16 5.11 -10.40
N ILE A 140 -11.86 6.19 -10.04
CA ILE A 140 -12.47 7.13 -11.00
C ILE A 140 -11.38 7.84 -11.82
N SER A 141 -10.30 8.29 -11.17
CA SER A 141 -9.18 8.94 -11.86
C SER A 141 -8.53 8.03 -12.91
N VAL A 142 -8.50 6.72 -12.63
CA VAL A 142 -8.01 5.73 -13.59
C VAL A 142 -8.94 5.65 -14.79
N PHE A 143 -10.26 5.56 -14.61
CA PHE A 143 -11.19 5.54 -15.75
C PHE A 143 -11.07 6.78 -16.64
N GLN A 144 -10.94 7.97 -16.05
CA GLN A 144 -10.73 9.22 -16.79
C GLN A 144 -9.43 9.17 -17.60
N LYS A 145 -8.33 8.71 -16.98
CA LYS A 145 -7.02 8.60 -17.64
C LYS A 145 -7.02 7.67 -18.86
N PHE A 146 -7.87 6.64 -18.85
CA PHE A 146 -8.00 5.67 -19.94
C PHE A 146 -9.20 5.94 -20.86
N ASP A 147 -9.78 7.14 -20.80
CA ASP A 147 -10.91 7.58 -21.64
C ASP A 147 -12.11 6.61 -21.59
N GLN A 148 -12.50 6.23 -20.36
CA GLN A 148 -13.65 5.35 -20.07
C GLN A 148 -14.77 6.06 -19.29
N PRO A 149 -15.35 7.17 -19.80
CA PRO A 149 -16.32 7.98 -19.07
C PRO A 149 -17.63 7.23 -18.79
N GLU A 150 -18.09 6.36 -19.69
CA GLU A 150 -19.31 5.57 -19.50
C GLU A 150 -19.13 4.57 -18.34
N THR A 151 -17.98 3.92 -18.29
CA THR A 151 -17.63 2.99 -17.20
C THR A 151 -17.52 3.73 -15.86
N ALA A 152 -16.90 4.90 -15.85
CA ALA A 152 -16.80 5.72 -14.65
C ALA A 152 -18.18 6.10 -14.11
N ALA A 153 -19.11 6.46 -14.99
CA ALA A 153 -20.46 6.84 -14.60
C ALA A 153 -21.27 5.66 -14.04
N ILE A 154 -21.22 4.51 -14.71
CA ILE A 154 -21.86 3.27 -14.21
C ILE A 154 -21.27 2.89 -12.86
N PHE A 155 -19.96 3.00 -12.69
CA PHE A 155 -19.29 2.74 -11.43
C PHE A 155 -19.76 3.67 -10.30
N ILE A 156 -19.84 4.98 -10.56
CA ILE A 156 -20.34 5.96 -9.58
C ILE A 156 -21.80 5.64 -9.18
N MET A 157 -22.67 5.34 -10.15
CA MET A 157 -24.05 4.95 -9.86
C MET A 157 -24.13 3.65 -9.04
N ALA A 158 -23.31 2.65 -9.37
CA ALA A 158 -23.26 1.40 -8.61
C ALA A 158 -22.77 1.64 -7.17
N CYS A 159 -21.76 2.50 -6.98
CA CYS A 159 -21.29 2.91 -5.66
C CYS A 159 -22.38 3.64 -4.87
N GLN A 160 -23.12 4.55 -5.51
CA GLN A 160 -24.26 5.26 -4.91
C GLN A 160 -25.34 4.31 -4.38
N GLU A 161 -25.70 3.31 -5.18
CA GLU A 161 -26.75 2.35 -4.82
C GLU A 161 -26.30 1.41 -3.70
N THR A 162 -25.04 0.95 -3.71
CA THR A 162 -24.53 -0.04 -2.76
C THR A 162 -23.98 0.55 -1.46
N LEU A 163 -23.49 1.79 -1.48
CA LEU A 163 -22.83 2.44 -0.33
C LEU A 163 -23.66 3.58 0.27
N ALA A 164 -24.96 3.65 -0.04
CA ALA A 164 -25.88 4.75 0.29
C ALA A 164 -25.85 5.24 1.75
N GLU A 165 -25.42 4.42 2.72
CA GLU A 165 -25.31 4.79 4.14
C GLU A 165 -23.86 4.97 4.65
N SER A 166 -22.85 4.56 3.87
CA SER A 166 -21.41 4.59 4.21
C SER A 166 -20.60 5.32 3.13
N TRP A 167 -21.19 6.37 2.58
CA TRP A 167 -20.70 7.08 1.41
C TRP A 167 -19.50 7.98 1.78
N SER A 168 -18.33 7.76 1.19
CA SER A 168 -17.09 8.53 1.45
C SER A 168 -16.55 9.25 0.21
N ILE A 169 -17.27 9.22 -0.91
CA ILE A 169 -16.90 9.97 -2.12
C ILE A 169 -17.48 11.37 -1.97
N ASP A 170 -16.64 12.39 -2.07
CA ASP A 170 -17.09 13.77 -2.11
C ASP A 170 -17.86 14.01 -3.42
N ILE A 171 -19.16 14.29 -3.31
CA ILE A 171 -20.04 14.53 -4.47
C ILE A 171 -19.64 15.85 -5.15
N ASP A 172 -19.03 16.77 -4.41
CA ASP A 172 -18.50 18.04 -4.92
C ASP A 172 -17.10 17.85 -5.54
N ASN A 173 -16.55 16.63 -5.55
CA ASN A 173 -15.29 16.32 -6.25
C ASN A 173 -15.46 16.58 -7.75
N GLU A 174 -14.59 17.42 -8.31
CA GLU A 174 -14.62 17.84 -9.71
C GLU A 174 -14.66 16.65 -10.68
N ASN A 175 -14.01 15.54 -10.35
CA ASN A 175 -14.00 14.33 -11.17
C ASN A 175 -15.35 13.61 -11.15
N VAL A 176 -15.99 13.55 -9.99
CA VAL A 176 -17.32 12.94 -9.81
C VAL A 176 -18.35 13.79 -10.55
N MET A 177 -18.29 15.11 -10.38
CA MET A 177 -19.14 16.07 -11.10
C MET A 177 -18.99 15.96 -12.61
N ALA A 178 -17.76 15.96 -13.13
CA ALA A 178 -17.48 15.89 -14.56
C ALA A 178 -18.00 14.58 -15.19
N VAL A 179 -17.82 13.44 -14.51
CA VAL A 179 -18.33 12.15 -14.98
C VAL A 179 -19.86 12.13 -14.95
N THR A 180 -20.47 12.67 -13.90
CA THR A 180 -21.94 12.74 -13.76
C THR A 180 -22.55 13.64 -14.82
N GLU A 181 -21.93 14.78 -15.12
CA GLU A 181 -22.37 15.71 -16.17
C GLU A 181 -22.20 15.10 -17.57
N CYS A 182 -21.05 14.47 -17.85
CA CYS A 182 -20.81 13.77 -19.11
C CYS A 182 -21.83 12.65 -19.33
N TYR A 183 -22.17 11.91 -18.28
CA TYR A 183 -23.20 10.88 -18.35
C TYR A 183 -24.60 11.45 -18.53
N ALA A 184 -24.96 12.54 -17.85
CA ALA A 184 -26.24 13.22 -18.06
C ALA A 184 -26.40 13.73 -19.50
N LEU A 185 -25.33 14.24 -20.11
CA LEU A 185 -25.30 14.62 -21.52
C LEU A 185 -25.44 13.40 -22.44
N TYR A 186 -24.74 12.31 -22.15
CA TYR A 186 -24.81 11.08 -22.91
C TYR A 186 -26.20 10.43 -22.83
N GLN A 187 -26.81 10.39 -21.64
CA GLN A 187 -28.16 9.91 -21.42
C GLN A 187 -29.17 10.74 -22.22
N ARG A 188 -29.07 12.07 -22.21
CA ARG A 188 -29.90 12.95 -23.06
C ARG A 188 -29.72 12.63 -24.55
N LYS A 189 -28.49 12.42 -25.00
CA LYS A 189 -28.17 12.11 -26.40
C LYS A 189 -28.70 10.74 -26.83
N LEU A 190 -28.56 9.72 -26.00
CA LEU A 190 -29.11 8.37 -26.23
C LEU A 190 -30.63 8.37 -26.22
N VAL A 191 -31.27 9.06 -25.27
CA VAL A 191 -32.73 9.23 -25.27
C VAL A 191 -33.18 9.88 -26.58
N HIS A 192 -32.45 10.90 -27.06
CA HIS A 192 -32.75 11.56 -28.32
C HIS A 192 -32.50 10.71 -29.58
N GLN A 193 -31.61 9.72 -29.51
CA GLN A 193 -31.31 8.79 -30.61
C GLN A 193 -32.21 7.55 -30.59
N CYS A 194 -32.68 7.12 -29.41
CA CYS A 194 -33.62 6.02 -29.25
C CYS A 194 -35.08 6.46 -29.43
N MET A 195 -35.36 7.76 -29.25
CA MET A 195 -36.62 8.36 -29.69
C MET A 195 -36.44 8.83 -31.14
N ASP A 196 -37.00 8.10 -32.11
CA ASP A 196 -37.15 8.54 -33.52
C ASP A 196 -38.12 9.75 -33.65
N SER A 197 -38.01 10.74 -32.77
CA SER A 197 -38.88 11.89 -32.67
C SER A 197 -38.13 13.12 -33.17
N PRO A 198 -38.58 13.80 -34.25
CA PRO A 198 -37.98 15.06 -34.65
C PRO A 198 -38.17 16.11 -33.54
N PRO A 199 -37.22 17.06 -33.37
CA PRO A 199 -37.32 18.08 -32.33
C PRO A 199 -38.60 18.89 -32.51
N PHE A 200 -39.44 18.92 -31.47
CA PHE A 200 -40.61 19.78 -31.43
C PHE A 200 -40.14 21.24 -31.27
N PHE A 201 -40.17 21.99 -32.37
CA PHE A 201 -40.10 23.44 -32.33
C PHE A 201 -41.49 23.98 -32.00
N TYR A 202 -41.62 24.65 -30.87
CA TYR A 202 -42.69 25.62 -30.59
C TYR A 202 -42.06 26.94 -30.15
#